data_AF-A0A3D1QB46-F1
#
_entry.id   AF-A0A3D1QB46-F1
#
_cell.length_a   1.000
_cell.length_b   1.000
_cell.length_c   1.000
_cell.angle_alpha   90.00
_cell.angle_beta   90.00
_cell.angle_gamma   90.00
#
_symmetry.space_group_name_H-M   'P 1'
#
loop_
_entity.id
_entity.type
_entity.pdbx_description
1 polymer ?
#
loop_
_entity_poly.entity_id
_entity_poly.type
_entity_poly.pdbx_seq_one_letter_code
_entity_poly.pdbx_strand_id
1 'polypeptide(L)' 'YSWGTFDTHPYVLMNYDNKLDDVFTLAHELGHSLHSYYSNKNQPFIYSQYTIFLAEVASTVNESLLI' A
#
# COMPACT_ATOMS: atom_id res chain seq x y z
N TYR A 1 4.48 7.62 0.67
CA TYR A 1 3.05 7.90 0.49
C TYR A 1 2.52 7.17 -0.73
N SER A 2 1.51 6.33 -0.53
CA SER A 2 0.75 5.66 -1.59
C SER A 2 -0.58 6.40 -1.86
N TRP A 3 -0.94 6.54 -3.14
CA TRP A 3 -2.18 7.20 -3.57
C TRP A 3 -2.74 6.51 -4.82
N GLY A 4 -4.06 6.34 -4.86
CA GLY A 4 -4.80 5.90 -6.06
C GLY A 4 -6.31 6.15 -5.90
N THR A 5 -7.00 6.30 -7.02
CA THR A 5 -8.47 6.25 -7.10
C THR A 5 -8.94 4.90 -7.63
N PHE A 6 -10.24 4.60 -7.50
CA PHE A 6 -10.83 3.28 -7.80
C PHE A 6 -10.44 2.71 -9.18
N ASP A 7 -10.41 3.55 -10.21
CA ASP A 7 -10.10 3.13 -11.60
C ASP A 7 -8.62 3.26 -11.97
N THR A 8 -7.76 3.67 -11.04
CA THR A 8 -6.33 3.92 -11.32
C THR A 8 -5.44 2.89 -10.67
N HIS A 9 -4.32 2.59 -11.33
CA HIS A 9 -3.25 1.84 -10.69
C HIS A 9 -2.71 2.68 -9.50
N PRO A 10 -2.49 2.10 -8.31
CA PRO A 10 -1.88 2.81 -7.20
C PRO A 10 -0.47 3.29 -7.55
N TYR A 11 -0.14 4.50 -7.10
CA TYR A 11 1.15 5.16 -7.24
C TYR A 11 1.82 5.32 -5.87
N VAL A 12 3.12 5.08 -5.81
CA VAL A 12 3.93 5.33 -4.62
C VAL A 12 4.84 6.52 -4.88
N LEU A 13 4.66 7.58 -4.08
CA LEU A 13 5.55 8.73 -4.03
C LEU A 13 6.52 8.54 -2.87
N MET A 14 7.81 8.57 -3.18
CA MET A 14 8.88 8.39 -2.21
C MET A 14 10.12 9.22 -2.57
N ASN A 15 10.80 9.71 -1.54
CA ASN A 15 12.18 10.19 -1.66
C ASN A 15 13.12 9.03 -1.30
N TYR A 16 13.98 8.62 -2.24
CA TYR A 16 14.78 7.41 -2.14
C TYR A 16 16.27 7.74 -2.20
N ASP A 17 17.00 7.43 -1.13
CA ASP A 17 18.43 7.74 -0.96
C ASP A 17 19.25 6.47 -0.73
N ASN A 18 18.80 5.33 -1.27
CA ASN A 18 19.43 4.00 -1.17
C ASN A 18 19.71 3.52 0.27
N LYS A 19 19.00 4.06 1.27
CA LYS A 19 19.13 3.57 2.65
C LYS A 19 18.25 2.36 2.87
N LEU A 20 18.65 1.51 3.80
CA LEU A 20 17.88 0.31 4.15
C LEU A 20 16.49 0.69 4.69
N ASP A 21 16.41 1.79 5.45
CA ASP A 21 15.15 2.39 5.91
C ASP A 21 14.24 2.84 4.76
N ASP A 22 14.82 3.24 3.62
CA ASP A 22 14.05 3.61 2.44
C ASP A 22 13.42 2.36 1.80
N VAL A 23 14.08 1.21 1.86
CA VAL A 23 13.53 -0.05 1.35
C VAL A 23 12.37 -0.53 2.22
N PHE A 24 12.47 -0.38 3.55
CA PHE A 24 11.35 -0.66 4.46
C PHE A 24 10.16 0.27 4.21
N THR A 25 10.42 1.57 4.05
CA THR A 25 9.37 2.56 3.75
C THR A 25 8.71 2.26 2.40
N LEU A 26 9.47 1.81 1.40
CA LEU A 26 8.91 1.36 0.13
C LEU A 26 8.03 0.11 0.31
N ALA A 27 8.49 -0.90 1.05
CA ALA A 27 7.72 -2.11 1.32
C ALA A 27 6.41 -1.81 2.04
N HIS A 28 6.43 -0.89 3.00
CA HIS A 28 5.25 -0.40 3.72
C HIS A 28 4.20 0.17 2.75
N GLU A 29 4.61 1.13 1.91
CA GLU A 29 3.71 1.84 0.99
C GLU A 29 3.24 0.96 -0.17
N LEU A 30 4.03 -0.06 -0.53
CA LEU A 30 3.60 -1.11 -1.45
C LEU A 30 2.51 -2.00 -0.83
N GLY A 31 2.55 -2.25 0.47
CA GLY A 31 1.48 -2.98 1.17
C GLY A 31 0.14 -2.27 1.05
N HIS A 32 0.11 -0.95 1.29
CA HIS A 32 -1.08 -0.11 1.08
C HIS A 32 -1.54 -0.11 -0.38
N SER A 33 -0.61 0.01 -1.32
CA SER A 33 -0.90 0.01 -2.76
C SER A 33 -1.53 -1.29 -3.22
N LEU A 34 -0.98 -2.43 -2.80
CA LEU A 34 -1.53 -3.76 -3.13
C LEU A 34 -2.91 -3.95 -2.51
N HIS A 35 -3.11 -3.54 -1.26
CA HIS A 35 -4.40 -3.63 -0.58
C HIS A 35 -5.48 -2.79 -1.30
N SER A 36 -5.14 -1.58 -1.76
CA SER A 36 -5.99 -0.75 -2.61
C SER A 36 -6.30 -1.41 -3.95
N TYR A 37 -5.29 -1.93 -4.66
CA TYR A 37 -5.49 -2.58 -5.95
C TYR A 37 -6.43 -3.78 -5.87
N TYR A 38 -6.23 -4.67 -4.90
CA TYR A 38 -7.08 -5.86 -4.74
C TYR A 38 -8.48 -5.53 -4.22
N SER A 39 -8.61 -4.52 -3.36
CA SER A 39 -9.93 -4.05 -2.90
C SER A 39 -10.72 -3.45 -4.05
N ASN A 40 -10.11 -2.59 -4.87
CA ASN A 40 -10.78 -1.99 -6.03
C ASN A 40 -11.19 -3.02 -7.08
N LYS A 41 -10.36 -4.06 -7.28
CA LYS A 41 -10.64 -5.11 -8.27
C LYS A 41 -11.73 -6.09 -7.84
N ASN A 42 -11.85 -6.39 -6.55
CA ASN A 42 -12.72 -7.46 -6.05
C ASN A 42 -13.97 -6.94 -5.31
N GLN A 43 -14.04 -5.65 -4.97
CA GLN A 43 -15.17 -5.06 -4.26
C GLN A 43 -15.84 -3.95 -5.07
N PRO A 44 -17.17 -3.78 -4.95
CA PRO A 44 -17.86 -2.60 -5.46
C PRO A 44 -17.28 -1.33 -4.84
N PHE A 45 -17.34 -0.19 -5.55
CA PHE A 45 -16.82 1.11 -5.11
C PHE A 45 -17.18 1.50 -3.66
N ILE A 46 -18.40 1.17 -3.22
CA ILE A 46 -18.90 1.49 -1.88
C ILE A 46 -18.13 0.72 -0.78
N TYR A 47 -17.55 -0.44 -1.12
CA TYR A 47 -16.83 -1.33 -0.20
C TYR A 47 -15.33 -1.41 -0.49
N SER A 48 -14.83 -0.70 -1.50
CA SER A 48 -13.41 -0.77 -1.87
C SER A 48 -12.51 0.05 -0.94
N GLN A 49 -13.10 0.98 -0.16
CA GLN A 49 -12.37 1.77 0.82
C GLN A 49 -12.34 1.07 2.19
N TYR A 50 -11.15 0.64 2.60
CA TYR A 50 -10.90 0.01 3.89
C TYR A 50 -10.53 1.04 4.97
N THR A 51 -10.69 0.66 6.24
CA THR A 51 -10.32 1.52 7.37
C THR A 51 -8.81 1.52 7.59
N ILE A 52 -8.28 2.58 8.21
CA ILE A 52 -6.86 2.72 8.55
C ILE A 52 -6.36 1.53 9.37
N PHE A 53 -7.19 0.99 10.26
CA PHE A 53 -6.83 -0.18 11.07
C PHE A 53 -6.51 -1.42 10.22
N LEU A 54 -7.27 -1.66 9.15
CA LEU A 54 -7.03 -2.77 8.22
C LEU A 54 -5.90 -2.44 7.24
N ALA A 55 -5.70 -1.16 6.92
CA ALA A 55 -4.61 -0.70 6.06
C ALA A 55 -3.24 -1.14 6.60
N GLU A 56 -3.00 -0.88 7.89
CA GLU A 56 -1.69 -1.11 8.52
C GLU A 56 -1.31 -2.59 8.66
N VAL A 57 -2.29 -3.51 8.61
CA VAL A 57 -1.99 -4.94 8.61
C VAL A 57 -1.25 -5.33 7.32
N ALA A 58 -1.68 -4.81 6.17
CA ALA A 58 -1.07 -5.11 4.89
C ALA A 58 0.34 -4.52 4.76
N SER A 59 0.55 -3.27 5.21
CA SER A 59 1.85 -2.62 5.21
C SER A 59 2.84 -3.32 6.16
N THR A 60 2.44 -3.62 7.39
CA THR A 60 3.30 -4.28 8.40
C THR A 60 3.68 -5.71 8.00
N VAL A 61 2.77 -6.45 7.36
CA VAL A 61 3.10 -7.79 6.81
C VAL A 61 4.15 -7.67 5.71
N ASN A 62 4.02 -6.68 4.83
CA ASN A 62 4.94 -6.49 3.71
C ASN A 62 6.32 -6.03 4.16
N GLU A 63 6.41 -5.22 5.23
CA GLU A 63 7.68 -4.94 5.93
C GLU A 63 8.29 -6.22 6.53
N SER A 64 7.47 -7.05 7.18
CA SER A 64 7.95 -8.29 7.83
C SER A 64 8.45 -9.34 6.84
N LEU A 65 7.90 -9.37 5.61
CA LEU A 65 8.35 -10.25 4.53
C LEU A 65 9.66 -9.81 3.88
N LEU A 66 10.05 -8.54 4.05
CA LEU A 66 11.32 -8.02 3.53
C LEU A 66 12.52 -8.44 4.40
N ILE A 67 12.27 -8.81 5.66
CA ILE A 67 13.26 -9.28 6.65
C ILE A 67 13.68 -10.73 6.33
#